data_AF-A0A7V6J2B4-F1
#
_entry.id   AF-A0A7V6J2B4-F1
#
_cell.length_a   1.000
_cell.length_b   1.000
_cell.length_c   1.000
_cell.angle_alpha   90.00
_cell.angle_beta   90.00
_cell.angle_gamma   90.00
#
_symmetry.space_group_name_H-M   'P 1'
#
loop_
_entity.id
_entity.type
_entity.pdbx_description
1 polymer ?
#
loop_
_entity_poly.entity_id
_entity_poly.type
_entity_poly.pdbx_seq_one_letter_code
_entity_poly.pdbx_strand_id
1 'polypeptide(L)'
;YIATVEGNFTQEYKLILEKGVTIDGKKTSPCRLKVKKHNKDKNKTIVEVILQEGFNRQVKKMFESVGYKVLKLHREEFAGISSRGLYEGQYRVLTKEEVHNLKNVPRGT
;
A
#
# COMPACT_ATOMS: atom_id res chain seq x y z
N TYR A 1 0.42 -2.60 -1.78
CA TYR A 1 -0.01 -1.47 -2.63
C TYR A 1 1.19 -0.79 -3.23
N ILE A 2 1.03 -0.20 -4.42
CA ILE A 2 1.97 0.73 -5.04
C ILE A 2 1.30 2.11 -5.08
N ALA A 3 1.89 3.06 -4.37
CA ALA A 3 1.44 4.44 -4.28
C ALA A 3 2.40 5.35 -5.06
N THR A 4 1.87 6.18 -5.95
CA THR A 4 2.61 7.33 -6.49
C THR A 4 2.23 8.55 -5.67
N VAL A 5 3.21 9.11 -4.97
CA VAL A 5 3.04 10.30 -4.13
C VAL A 5 3.67 11.52 -4.78
N GLU A 6 3.05 12.67 -4.58
CA GLU A 6 3.59 13.97 -5.01
C GLU A 6 4.79 14.35 -4.15
N GLY A 7 5.80 14.97 -4.76
CA GLY A 7 6.99 15.45 -4.07
C GLY A 7 8.06 14.37 -3.84
N ASN A 8 9.07 14.79 -3.07
CA ASN A 8 10.17 13.96 -2.60
C ASN A 8 9.80 13.36 -1.23
N PHE A 9 9.41 12.09 -1.21
CA PHE A 9 9.06 11.39 0.03
C PHE A 9 10.31 10.89 0.75
N THR A 10 10.59 11.43 1.93
CA THR A 10 11.86 11.20 2.64
C THR A 10 11.81 10.01 3.61
N GLN A 11 13.00 9.57 4.04
CA GLN A 11 13.15 8.51 5.03
C GLN A 11 12.54 8.87 6.39
N GLU A 12 12.52 10.14 6.76
CA GLU A 12 11.92 10.62 8.02
C GLU A 12 10.42 10.32 8.06
N TYR A 13 9.67 10.77 7.05
CA TYR A 13 8.23 10.53 6.95
C TYR A 13 7.90 9.04 6.77
N LYS A 14 8.77 8.29 6.08
CA LYS A 14 8.66 6.83 6.04
C LYS A 14 8.62 6.23 7.44
N LEU A 15 9.55 6.58 8.31
CA LEU A 15 9.61 6.05 9.67
C LEU A 15 8.40 6.44 10.53
N ILE A 16 7.85 7.65 10.33
CA ILE A 16 6.62 8.08 10.99
C ILE A 16 5.44 7.20 10.58
N LEU A 17 5.26 6.98 9.27
CA LEU A 17 4.18 6.14 8.75
C LEU A 17 4.32 4.67 9.16
N GLU A 18 5.55 4.12 9.16
CA GLU A 18 5.81 2.73 9.56
C GLU A 18 5.48 2.48 11.04
N LYS A 19 5.66 3.47 11.93
CA LYS A 19 5.28 3.40 13.35
C LYS A 19 3.76 3.50 13.60
N GLY A 20 3.01 3.85 12.56
CA GLY A 20 1.57 4.08 12.62
C GLY A 20 1.22 5.52 13.00
N VAL A 21 0.18 6.04 12.34
CA VAL A 21 -0.32 7.41 12.49
C VAL A 21 -1.80 7.41 12.83
N THR A 22 -2.29 8.49 13.43
CA THR A 22 -3.72 8.62 13.73
C THR A 22 -4.46 9.13 12.49
N ILE A 23 -5.41 8.34 12.00
CA ILE A 23 -6.33 8.70 10.92
C ILE A 23 -7.76 8.45 11.41
N ASP A 24 -8.69 9.38 11.15
CA ASP A 24 -10.09 9.28 11.61
C ASP A 24 -10.25 8.95 13.11
N GLY A 25 -9.37 9.48 13.96
CA GLY A 25 -9.39 9.22 15.40
C GLY A 25 -8.89 7.83 15.83
N LYS A 26 -8.38 7.00 14.90
CA LYS A 26 -7.78 5.69 15.20
C LYS A 26 -6.32 5.66 14.78
N LYS A 27 -5.47 5.10 15.63
CA LYS A 27 -4.06 4.85 15.29
C LYS A 27 -3.98 3.63 14.37
N THR A 28 -3.30 3.77 13.24
CA THR A 28 -3.02 2.63 12.36
C THR A 28 -2.03 1.68 13.01
N SER A 29 -2.15 0.40 12.68
CA SER A 29 -1.16 -0.62 13.02
C SER A 29 0.19 -0.29 12.33
N PRO A 30 1.34 -0.71 12.91
CA PRO A 30 2.62 -0.61 12.24
C PRO A 30 2.58 -1.24 10.85
N CYS A 31 3.31 -0.64 9.91
CA CYS A 31 3.31 -1.09 8.53
C CYS A 31 4.73 -1.05 7.95
N ARG A 32 4.89 -1.54 6.72
CA ARG A 32 6.17 -1.48 5.99
C ARG A 32 6.03 -0.65 4.74
N LEU A 33 6.96 0.29 4.55
CA LEU A 33 7.07 1.13 3.37
C LEU A 33 8.42 0.92 2.69
N LYS A 34 8.41 0.79 1.37
CA LYS A 34 9.63 0.72 0.56
C LYS A 34 9.58 1.74 -0.55
N VAL A 35 10.51 2.70 -0.54
CA VAL A 35 10.66 3.63 -1.66
C VAL A 35 11.26 2.86 -2.84
N LYS A 36 10.52 2.81 -3.95
CA LYS A 36 10.94 2.08 -5.17
C LYS A 36 11.67 3.01 -6.14
N LYS A 37 11.22 4.26 -6.27
CA LYS A 37 11.78 5.21 -7.24
C LYS A 37 11.46 6.65 -6.85
N HIS A 38 12.45 7.53 -6.94
CA HIS A 38 12.24 8.98 -7.00
C HIS A 38 12.27 9.43 -8.45
N ASN A 39 11.20 10.11 -8.89
CA ASN A 39 11.14 10.76 -10.19
C ASN A 39 11.26 12.28 -9.96
N LYS A 40 12.49 12.79 -10.02
CA LYS A 40 12.80 14.20 -9.76
C LYS A 40 12.16 15.11 -10.81
N ASP A 41 12.22 14.73 -12.09
CA ASP A 41 11.69 15.54 -13.20
C ASP A 41 10.18 15.78 -13.07
N LYS A 42 9.44 14.77 -12.61
CA LYS A 42 7.99 14.86 -12.42
C LYS A 42 7.58 15.23 -11.00
N ASN A 43 8.54 15.53 -10.12
CA ASN A 43 8.35 15.76 -8.70
C ASN A 43 7.43 14.71 -8.03
N LYS A 44 7.76 13.42 -8.19
CA LYS A 44 6.96 12.29 -7.67
C LYS A 44 7.83 11.21 -7.07
N THR A 45 7.31 10.49 -6.09
CA THR A 45 7.96 9.30 -5.52
C THR A 45 7.03 8.09 -5.62
N ILE A 46 7.58 6.93 -5.97
CA ILE A 46 6.86 5.65 -6.01
C ILE A 46 7.21 4.88 -4.74
N VAL A 47 6.20 4.53 -3.97
CA VAL A 47 6.32 3.86 -2.67
C VAL A 47 5.48 2.59 -2.67
N GLU A 48 6.08 1.48 -2.30
CA GLU A 48 5.38 0.25 -1.96
C GLU A 48 4.94 0.30 -0.50
N VAL A 49 3.68 -0.03 -0.25
CA VAL A 49 3.04 0.02 1.06
C VAL A 49 2.43 -1.33 1.36
N ILE A 50 2.85 -1.95 2.47
CA ILE A 50 2.37 -3.24 2.93
C ILE A 50 1.59 -3.02 4.23
N LEU A 51 0.29 -3.33 4.19
CA LEU A 51 -0.63 -3.19 5.32
C LEU A 51 -1.22 -4.55 5.67
N GLN A 52 -1.46 -4.77 6.96
CA GLN A 52 -2.22 -5.94 7.48
C GLN A 52 -3.69 -5.62 7.73
N GLU A 53 -4.03 -4.33 7.78
CA GLU A 53 -5.38 -3.80 7.97
C GLU A 53 -5.84 -3.03 6.72
N GLY A 54 -7.14 -2.72 6.66
CA GLY A 54 -7.78 -2.14 5.49
C GLY A 54 -8.82 -1.07 5.84
N PHE A 55 -8.44 -0.04 6.59
CA PHE A 55 -9.37 1.07 6.88
C PHE A 55 -9.74 1.85 5.61
N ASN A 56 -10.90 2.52 5.65
CA ASN A 56 -11.39 3.29 4.51
C ASN A 56 -10.37 4.34 4.09
N ARG A 57 -9.91 4.27 2.83
CA ARG A 57 -8.90 5.17 2.25
C ARG A 57 -7.60 5.26 3.08
N GLN A 58 -7.27 4.25 3.87
CA GLN A 58 -6.14 4.25 4.81
C GLN A 58 -4.84 4.80 4.21
N VAL A 59 -4.39 4.24 3.08
CA VAL A 59 -3.13 4.67 2.44
C VAL A 59 -3.17 6.18 2.11
N LYS A 60 -4.28 6.68 1.54
CA LYS A 60 -4.38 8.11 1.20
C LYS A 60 -4.31 8.99 2.45
N LYS A 61 -5.07 8.63 3.49
CA LYS A 61 -5.11 9.38 4.75
C LYS A 61 -3.76 9.36 5.50
N MET A 62 -3.06 8.23 5.47
CA MET A 62 -1.72 8.11 6.06
C MET A 62 -0.73 9.07 5.41
N PHE A 63 -0.66 9.10 4.07
CA PHE A 63 0.24 10.04 3.40
C PHE A 63 -0.21 11.50 3.60
N GLU A 64 -1.51 11.77 3.56
CA GLU A 64 -2.05 13.11 3.82
C GLU A 64 -1.69 13.61 5.23
N SER A 65 -1.67 12.75 6.25
CA SER A 65 -1.31 13.14 7.62
C SER A 65 0.14 13.59 7.81
N VAL A 66 1.02 13.25 6.85
CA VAL A 66 2.42 13.70 6.81
C VAL A 66 2.67 14.72 5.69
N GLY A 67 1.61 15.28 5.11
CA GLY A 67 1.70 16.34 4.10
C GLY A 67 1.93 15.86 2.66
N TYR A 68 1.73 14.58 2.36
CA TYR A 68 1.93 14.03 1.01
C TYR A 68 0.61 13.63 0.35
N LYS A 69 0.41 14.08 -0.90
CA LYS A 69 -0.75 13.71 -1.70
C LYS A 69 -0.49 12.42 -2.48
N VAL A 70 -1.39 11.44 -2.37
CA VAL A 70 -1.36 10.23 -3.20
C VAL A 70 -2.04 10.50 -4.53
N LEU A 71 -1.27 10.48 -5.61
CA LEU A 71 -1.73 10.75 -6.98
C LEU A 71 -2.29 9.49 -7.67
N LYS A 72 -1.65 8.34 -7.44
CA LYS A 72 -2.11 7.04 -7.95
C LYS A 72 -1.95 5.99 -6.86
N LEU A 73 -2.90 5.08 -6.78
CA LEU A 73 -2.88 3.96 -5.83
C LEU A 73 -3.33 2.70 -6.54
N HIS A 74 -2.48 1.68 -6.53
CA HIS A 74 -2.77 0.39 -7.14
C HIS A 74 -2.50 -0.72 -6.11
N ARG A 75 -3.42 -1.68 -5.98
CA ARG A 75 -3.20 -2.88 -5.17
C ARG A 75 -2.66 -3.98 -6.08
N GLU A 76 -1.34 -4.12 -6.10
CA GLU A 76 -0.67 -5.13 -6.94
C GLU A 76 -0.80 -6.56 -6.37
N GLU A 77 -0.89 -6.68 -5.04
CA GLU A 77 -0.92 -7.97 -4.35
C GLU A 77 -1.88 -7.94 -3.16
N PHE A 78 -2.56 -9.05 -2.92
CA PHE A 78 -3.36 -9.31 -1.74
C PHE A 78 -3.17 -10.77 -1.31
N ALA A 79 -2.72 -10.97 -0.07
CA ALA A 79 -2.56 -12.30 0.53
C ALA A 79 -1.78 -13.31 -0.37
N GLY A 80 -0.67 -12.85 -0.98
CA GLY A 80 0.15 -13.67 -1.87
C GLY A 80 -0.38 -13.79 -3.31
N ILE A 81 -1.58 -13.27 -3.60
CA ILE A 81 -2.14 -13.25 -4.95
C ILE A 81 -1.82 -11.92 -5.61
N SER A 82 -1.10 -11.97 -6.72
CA SER A 82 -0.77 -10.79 -7.51
C SER A 82 -1.71 -10.60 -8.70
N SER A 83 -1.93 -9.34 -9.07
CA SER A 83 -2.62 -8.95 -10.32
C SER A 83 -1.67 -8.93 -11.53
N ARG A 84 -0.44 -9.46 -11.40
CA ARG A 84 0.54 -9.45 -12.49
C ARG A 84 0.02 -10.27 -13.68
N GLY A 85 0.13 -9.70 -14.87
CA GLY A 85 -0.34 -10.32 -16.11
C GLY A 85 -1.84 -10.12 -16.39
N LEU A 86 -2.58 -9.38 -15.55
CA LEU A 86 -3.94 -8.94 -15.83
C LEU A 86 -3.97 -7.47 -16.24
N TYR A 87 -4.71 -7.18 -17.31
CA TYR A 87 -5.03 -5.81 -17.69
C TYR A 87 -6.24 -5.27 -16.91
N GLU A 88 -6.44 -3.96 -16.98
CA GLU A 88 -7.61 -3.31 -16.37
C GLU A 88 -8.92 -3.92 -16.93
N GLY A 89 -9.86 -4.20 -16.03
CA GLY A 89 -11.14 -4.84 -16.36
C GLY A 89 -11.07 -6.37 -16.56
N GLN A 90 -9.89 -6.97 -16.61
CA GLN A 90 -9.75 -8.42 -16.71
C GLN A 90 -9.88 -9.12 -15.36
N TYR A 91 -10.31 -10.38 -15.42
CA TYR A 91 -10.29 -11.30 -14.30
C TYR A 91 -9.74 -12.65 -14.74
N ARG A 92 -9.27 -13.44 -13.77
CA ARG A 92 -8.92 -14.84 -13.96
C ARG A 92 -9.42 -15.66 -12.78
N VAL A 93 -9.56 -16.97 -13.01
CA VAL A 93 -9.79 -17.92 -11.93
C VAL A 93 -8.48 -18.13 -11.15
N LEU A 94 -8.59 -18.27 -9.84
CA LEU A 94 -7.46 -18.59 -8.97
C LEU A 94 -7.01 -20.04 -9.18
N THR A 95 -5.72 -20.29 -9.02
CA THR A 95 -5.20 -21.67 -9.05
C THR A 95 -5.62 -22.41 -7.77
N LYS A 96 -5.59 -23.75 -7.80
CA LYS A 96 -5.90 -24.57 -6.61
C LYS A 96 -4.99 -24.23 -5.42
N GLU A 97 -3.72 -23.92 -5.71
CA GLU A 97 -2.73 -23.52 -4.70
C GLU A 97 -3.05 -22.15 -4.09
N GLU A 98 -3.40 -21.16 -4.91
CA GLU A 98 -3.82 -19.83 -4.42
C GLU A 98 -5.07 -19.93 -3.54
N VAL A 99 -6.04 -20.77 -3.93
CA VAL A 99 -7.24 -21.02 -3.11
C VAL A 99 -6.88 -21.70 -1.78
N HIS A 100 -5.97 -22.68 -1.81
CA HIS A 100 -5.50 -23.36 -0.60
C HIS A 100 -4.81 -22.37 0.35
N ASN A 101 -3.87 -21.57 -0.18
CA ASN A 101 -3.15 -20.57 0.59
C ASN A 101 -4.09 -19.54 1.19
N LEU A 102 -5.05 -19.01 0.42
CA LEU A 102 -6.07 -18.08 0.92
C LEU A 102 -6.87 -18.64 2.10
N LYS A 103 -7.28 -19.91 2.03
CA LYS A 103 -8.03 -20.57 3.11
C LYS A 103 -7.23 -20.71 4.40
N ASN A 104 -5.90 -20.77 4.28
CA ASN A 104 -4.97 -20.94 5.39
C ASN A 104 -4.32 -19.63 5.84
N VAL A 105 -4.68 -18.48 5.26
CA VAL A 105 -4.22 -17.18 5.76
C VAL A 105 -4.73 -17.03 7.20
N PRO A 106 -3.84 -16.77 8.18
CA PRO A 106 -4.26 -16.52 9.55
C PRO A 106 -5.28 -15.38 9.57
N ARG A 107 -6.42 -15.60 10.19
CA ARG A 107 -7.34 -14.49 10.49
C ARG A 107 -6.60 -13.56 11.43
N GLY A 108 -6.43 -12.29 11.06
CA GLY A 108 -5.81 -11.29 11.93
C GLY A 108 -6.54 -11.31 13.28
N THR A 109 -5.84 -11.74 14.32
CA THR A 109 -6.24 -11.66 15.73
C THR A 109 -6.17 -10.22 16.21
#